data_AF-A0A9P8DP32-F1
#
_entry.id   AF-A0A9P8DP32-F1
#
_cell.length_a   1.000
_cell.length_b   1.000
_cell.length_c   1.000
_cell.angle_alpha   90.00
_cell.angle_beta   90.00
_cell.angle_gamma   90.00
#
_symmetry.space_group_name_H-M   'P 1'
#
loop_
_entity.id
_entity.type
_entity.pdbx_description
1 polymer ?
#
loop_
_entity_poly.entity_id
_entity_poly.type
_entity_poly.pdbx_seq_one_letter_code
_entity_poly.pdbx_strand_id
1 'polypeptide(L)'
;MATRELLIVILNHTNEELIAESEWPPLNHRGWSKTLDLQPPQTILAGESGMLRCKSSHIGGGVDSSITYRIVGFEGRNDVAFIWSVPYVGTNKFDACCAVSDFTVEILGGRGKEAVVVFVFGPAKMADVSPGDAVWAAVTRNPVECAKSLVGGFNRN
;
A
#
# COMPACT_ATOMS: atom_id res chain seq x y z
N MET A 1 -4.37 -29.05 2.24
CA MET A 1 -4.57 -28.05 1.16
C MET A 1 -4.67 -26.68 1.81
N ALA A 2 -3.85 -25.71 1.42
CA ALA A 2 -3.73 -24.43 2.14
C ALA A 2 -4.25 -23.27 1.30
N THR A 3 -5.13 -22.47 1.91
CA THR A 3 -5.51 -21.13 1.45
C THR A 3 -4.49 -20.10 1.95
N ARG A 4 -4.35 -18.97 1.26
CA ARG A 4 -3.54 -17.84 1.69
C ARG A 4 -4.43 -16.80 2.36
N GLU A 5 -3.96 -16.25 3.47
CA GLU A 5 -4.66 -15.24 4.23
C GLU A 5 -3.72 -14.09 4.57
N LEU A 6 -4.24 -12.88 4.46
CA LEU A 6 -3.51 -11.66 4.75
C LEU A 6 -4.39 -10.75 5.59
N LEU A 7 -3.89 -10.35 6.77
CA LEU A 7 -4.43 -9.24 7.53
C LEU A 7 -3.63 -7.97 7.17
N ILE A 8 -4.33 -6.91 6.81
CA ILE A 8 -3.73 -5.62 6.50
C ILE A 8 -4.16 -4.62 7.57
N VAL A 9 -3.19 -3.93 8.14
CA VAL A 9 -3.39 -2.82 9.07
C VAL A 9 -2.79 -1.57 8.45
N ILE A 10 -3.59 -0.51 8.34
CA ILE A 10 -3.15 0.80 7.87
C ILE A 10 -3.18 1.72 9.08
N LEU A 11 -2.02 2.18 9.53
CA LEU A 11 -1.87 3.14 10.62
C LEU A 11 -1.74 4.54 10.02
N ASN A 12 -2.69 5.41 10.30
CA ASN A 12 -2.64 6.80 9.91
C ASN A 12 -1.94 7.62 11.00
N HIS A 13 -0.63 7.77 10.90
CA HIS A 13 0.18 8.62 11.76
C HIS A 13 0.30 10.06 11.22
N THR A 14 -0.68 10.49 10.42
CA THR A 14 -0.79 11.89 9.98
C THR A 14 -1.94 12.60 10.68
N ASN A 15 -2.02 13.91 10.49
CA ASN A 15 -3.14 14.72 10.95
C ASN A 15 -4.27 14.82 9.91
N GLU A 16 -4.17 14.05 8.82
CA GLU A 16 -5.09 14.11 7.68
C GLU A 16 -6.05 12.93 7.68
N GLU A 17 -7.26 13.15 7.20
CA GLU A 17 -8.23 12.08 6.98
C GLU A 17 -7.95 11.36 5.65
N LEU A 18 -8.10 10.04 5.66
CA LEU A 18 -8.05 9.21 4.46
C LEU A 18 -9.45 8.75 4.08
N ILE A 19 -9.85 9.00 2.83
CA ILE A 19 -11.13 8.53 2.27
C ILE A 19 -10.86 7.53 1.15
N ALA A 20 -11.42 6.32 1.25
CA ALA A 20 -11.24 5.29 0.25
C ALA A 20 -11.84 5.73 -1.09
N GLU A 21 -11.12 5.51 -2.18
CA GLU A 21 -11.66 5.81 -3.51
C GLU A 21 -12.70 4.75 -3.91
N SER A 22 -13.92 5.20 -4.23
CA SER A 22 -15.03 4.34 -4.66
C SER A 22 -14.82 3.76 -6.07
N GLU A 23 -14.12 4.49 -6.94
CA GLU A 23 -13.85 4.10 -8.32
C GLU A 23 -12.38 3.70 -8.47
N TRP A 24 -12.13 2.41 -8.33
CA TRP A 24 -10.90 1.79 -8.77
C TRP A 24 -10.76 2.04 -10.28
N PRO A 25 -9.63 2.55 -10.80
CA PRO A 25 -9.47 2.64 -12.24
C PRO A 25 -9.68 1.24 -12.86
N PRO A 26 -10.32 1.14 -14.04
CA PRO A 26 -10.50 -0.14 -14.71
C PRO A 26 -9.13 -0.77 -14.93
N LEU A 27 -8.87 -1.85 -14.21
CA LEU A 27 -7.62 -2.59 -14.21
C LEU A 27 -7.37 -3.19 -15.59
N ASN A 28 -6.73 -2.44 -16.49
CA ASN A 28 -6.37 -2.89 -17.83
C ASN A 28 -5.24 -3.93 -17.87
N HIS A 29 -4.76 -4.43 -16.72
CA HIS A 29 -3.87 -5.59 -16.70
C HIS A 29 -4.14 -6.52 -15.51
N ARG A 30 -4.75 -7.67 -15.83
CA ARG A 30 -4.52 -9.00 -15.24
C ARG A 30 -4.55 -9.09 -13.70
N GLY A 31 -5.75 -9.38 -13.17
CA GLY A 31 -5.89 -10.40 -12.12
C GLY A 31 -5.86 -9.96 -10.65
N TRP A 32 -6.45 -8.81 -10.31
CA TRP A 32 -6.66 -8.43 -8.91
C TRP A 32 -8.07 -8.89 -8.49
N SER A 33 -8.15 -9.84 -7.57
CA SER A 33 -9.42 -10.44 -7.15
C SER A 33 -9.92 -9.83 -5.85
N LYS A 34 -11.15 -9.28 -5.86
CA LYS A 34 -11.89 -8.89 -4.65
C LYS A 34 -12.33 -10.16 -3.91
N THR A 35 -11.48 -10.70 -3.06
CA THR A 35 -11.93 -11.61 -1.99
C THR A 35 -11.57 -10.96 -0.66
N LEU A 36 -12.39 -9.97 -0.30
CA LEU A 36 -12.32 -9.27 0.97
C LEU A 36 -13.34 -9.92 1.91
N ASP A 37 -12.84 -10.65 2.91
CA ASP A 37 -13.70 -11.16 3.99
C ASP A 37 -14.10 -10.01 4.94
N LEU A 38 -13.20 -9.02 5.09
CA LEU A 38 -13.46 -7.76 5.79
C LEU A 38 -13.26 -6.62 4.80
N GLN A 39 -14.31 -5.82 4.57
CA GLN A 39 -14.21 -4.67 3.68
C GLN A 39 -13.27 -3.61 4.25
N PRO A 40 -12.52 -2.90 3.39
CA PRO A 40 -11.71 -1.78 3.84
C PRO A 40 -12.58 -0.67 4.42
N PRO A 41 -12.13 -0.03 5.52
CA PRO A 41 -12.80 1.16 6.05
C PRO A 41 -12.91 2.23 4.97
N GLN A 42 -14.11 2.80 4.82
CA GLN A 42 -14.34 3.91 3.88
C GLN A 42 -13.57 5.16 4.29
N THR A 43 -13.37 5.33 5.59
CA THR A 43 -12.62 6.45 6.18
C THR A 43 -11.66 5.93 7.23
N ILE A 44 -10.47 6.54 7.31
CA ILE A 44 -9.54 6.41 8.44
C ILE A 44 -9.22 7.83 8.91
N LEU A 45 -9.65 8.19 10.12
CA LEU A 45 -9.41 9.53 10.65
C LEU A 45 -7.92 9.74 11.00
N ALA A 46 -7.56 11.00 11.22
CA ALA A 46 -6.25 11.40 11.71
C ALA A 46 -5.89 10.64 13.00
N GLY A 47 -4.70 10.03 13.03
CA GLY A 47 -4.24 9.24 14.18
C GLY A 47 -4.89 7.87 14.36
N GLU A 48 -5.87 7.49 13.52
CA GLU A 48 -6.57 6.20 13.63
C GLU A 48 -5.92 5.09 12.80
N SER A 49 -6.51 3.89 12.89
CA SER A 49 -6.10 2.73 12.11
C SER A 49 -7.26 2.10 11.37
N GLY A 50 -7.02 1.71 10.13
CA GLY A 50 -7.92 0.86 9.36
C GLY A 50 -7.43 -0.59 9.34
N MET A 51 -8.36 -1.54 9.27
CA MET A 51 -8.04 -2.97 9.15
C MET A 51 -8.90 -3.62 8.08
N LEU A 52 -8.29 -4.47 7.25
CA LEU A 52 -8.98 -5.31 6.28
C LEU A 52 -8.34 -6.69 6.20
N ARG A 53 -9.10 -7.66 5.69
CA ARG A 53 -8.65 -9.06 5.57
C ARG A 53 -8.92 -9.56 4.17
N CYS A 54 -7.89 -10.16 3.58
CA CYS A 54 -7.97 -10.83 2.30
C CYS A 54 -7.74 -12.33 2.47
N LYS A 55 -8.45 -13.11 1.66
CA LYS A 55 -8.31 -14.57 1.62
C LYS A 55 -8.33 -15.05 0.17
N SER A 56 -7.48 -16.02 -0.15
CA SER A 56 -7.48 -16.62 -1.50
C SER A 56 -8.83 -17.32 -1.77
N SER A 57 -9.42 -17.08 -2.94
CA SER A 57 -10.73 -17.63 -3.33
C SER A 57 -10.77 -19.15 -3.55
N HIS A 58 -9.61 -19.77 -3.75
CA HIS A 58 -9.50 -21.21 -3.98
C HIS A 58 -8.16 -21.76 -3.46
N ILE A 59 -8.14 -23.08 -3.26
CA ILE A 59 -6.94 -23.83 -2.86
C ILE A 59 -5.89 -23.72 -3.97
N GLY A 60 -4.65 -23.41 -3.61
CA GLY A 60 -3.59 -23.19 -4.61
C GLY A 60 -3.50 -21.77 -5.15
N GLY A 61 -4.43 -20.88 -4.74
CA GLY A 61 -4.44 -19.47 -5.11
C GLY A 61 -3.58 -18.57 -4.20
N GLY A 62 -3.17 -17.42 -4.72
CA GLY A 62 -2.57 -16.32 -3.96
C GLY A 62 -3.58 -15.21 -3.63
N VAL A 63 -3.09 -14.14 -3.00
CA VAL A 63 -3.82 -12.90 -2.78
C VAL A 63 -3.03 -11.75 -3.38
N ASP A 64 -3.57 -11.12 -4.41
CA ASP A 64 -2.98 -9.96 -5.08
C ASP A 64 -4.04 -8.85 -5.13
N SER A 65 -3.83 -7.78 -4.36
CA SER A 65 -4.75 -6.64 -4.31
C SER A 65 -4.05 -5.36 -3.85
N SER A 66 -4.66 -4.21 -4.12
CA SER A 66 -4.26 -2.90 -3.62
C SER A 66 -5.45 -2.21 -2.96
N ILE A 67 -5.23 -1.06 -2.34
CA ILE A 67 -6.26 -0.08 -2.00
C ILE A 67 -5.71 1.33 -2.08
N THR A 68 -6.51 2.24 -2.61
CA THR A 68 -6.18 3.66 -2.73
C THR A 68 -7.08 4.49 -1.82
N TYR A 69 -6.47 5.39 -1.08
CA TYR A 69 -7.14 6.42 -0.30
C TYR A 69 -6.74 7.79 -0.81
N ARG A 70 -7.70 8.71 -0.80
CA ARG A 70 -7.48 10.13 -1.01
C ARG A 70 -7.20 10.81 0.33
N ILE A 71 -6.14 11.60 0.39
CA ILE A 71 -5.76 12.42 1.54
C ILE A 71 -6.60 13.72 1.51
N VAL A 72 -7.46 13.91 2.51
CA VAL A 72 -8.33 15.09 2.61
C VAL A 72 -7.49 16.35 2.82
N GLY A 73 -7.95 17.50 2.30
CA GLY A 73 -7.30 18.79 2.52
C GLY A 73 -6.25 19.19 1.48
N PHE A 74 -5.91 18.30 0.54
CA PHE A 74 -4.96 18.58 -0.55
C PHE A 74 -5.68 18.75 -1.90
N GLU A 75 -5.23 19.73 -2.69
CA GLU A 75 -5.69 19.92 -4.07
C GLU A 75 -4.79 19.14 -5.05
N GLY A 76 -5.37 18.66 -6.15
CA GLY A 76 -4.63 17.93 -7.19
C GLY A 76 -4.53 16.43 -6.92
N ARG A 77 -3.36 15.82 -7.19
CA ARG A 77 -3.12 14.39 -6.93
C ARG A 77 -2.73 14.19 -5.47
N ASN A 78 -3.64 13.62 -4.70
CA ASN A 78 -3.53 13.49 -3.26
C ASN A 78 -3.75 12.05 -2.78
N ASP A 79 -3.38 11.09 -3.61
CA ASP A 79 -3.68 9.68 -3.37
C ASP A 79 -2.52 8.98 -2.67
N VAL A 80 -2.87 8.03 -1.81
CA VAL A 80 -1.97 7.04 -1.24
C VAL A 80 -2.50 5.64 -1.53
N ALA A 81 -1.69 4.83 -2.20
CA ALA A 81 -2.00 3.45 -2.57
C ALA A 81 -1.16 2.48 -1.73
N PHE A 82 -1.82 1.45 -1.19
CA PHE A 82 -1.21 0.34 -0.48
C PHE A 82 -1.37 -0.93 -1.31
N ILE A 83 -0.30 -1.67 -1.53
CA ILE A 83 -0.24 -2.74 -2.54
C ILE A 83 0.31 -4.01 -1.88
N TRP A 84 -0.31 -5.16 -2.14
CA TRP A 84 0.14 -6.45 -1.61
C TRP A 84 0.00 -7.59 -2.60
N SER A 85 0.92 -8.54 -2.48
CA SER A 85 0.97 -9.79 -3.25
C SER A 85 1.47 -10.91 -2.33
N VAL A 86 0.62 -11.91 -2.09
CA VAL A 86 0.90 -13.11 -1.30
C VAL A 86 0.69 -14.30 -2.22
N PRO A 87 1.70 -14.69 -3.01
CA PRO A 87 1.54 -15.76 -3.99
C PRO A 87 1.42 -17.12 -3.31
N TYR A 88 0.82 -18.09 -4.01
CA TYR A 88 0.76 -19.47 -3.51
C TYR A 88 2.16 -20.09 -3.36
N VAL A 89 3.09 -19.75 -4.24
CA VAL A 89 4.51 -20.13 -4.16
C VAL A 89 5.34 -18.87 -4.36
N GLY A 90 6.30 -18.64 -3.46
CA GLY A 90 7.20 -17.49 -3.51
C GLY A 90 7.12 -16.63 -2.24
N THR A 91 7.76 -15.46 -2.32
CA THR A 91 7.83 -14.51 -1.22
C THR A 91 6.71 -13.49 -1.32
N ASN A 92 6.14 -13.11 -0.18
CA ASN A 92 5.17 -12.04 -0.09
C ASN A 92 5.83 -10.71 -0.47
N LYS A 93 5.12 -9.90 -1.26
CA LYS A 93 5.59 -8.57 -1.68
C LYS A 93 4.57 -7.54 -1.23
N PHE A 94 5.08 -6.43 -0.73
CA PHE A 94 4.30 -5.30 -0.23
C PHE A 94 4.96 -4.03 -0.76
N ASP A 95 4.15 -3.10 -1.24
CA ASP A 95 4.62 -1.79 -1.69
C ASP A 95 3.57 -0.74 -1.36
N ALA A 96 3.96 0.53 -1.43
CA ALA A 96 3.06 1.65 -1.26
C ALA A 96 3.53 2.82 -2.12
N CYS A 97 2.58 3.65 -2.54
CA CYS A 97 2.88 4.84 -3.32
C CYS A 97 2.06 6.01 -2.79
N CYS A 98 2.68 7.17 -2.61
CA CYS A 98 2.01 8.39 -2.21
C CYS A 98 2.28 9.47 -3.25
N ALA A 99 1.22 10.17 -3.68
CA ALA A 99 1.32 11.25 -4.66
C ALA A 99 1.90 12.54 -4.07
N VAL A 100 1.75 12.73 -2.76
CA VAL A 100 2.18 13.92 -2.02
C VAL A 100 3.54 13.66 -1.38
N SER A 101 4.53 14.50 -1.68
CA SER A 101 5.91 14.36 -1.20
C SER A 101 6.08 14.56 0.30
N ASP A 102 5.11 15.21 0.95
CA ASP A 102 5.15 15.55 2.37
C ASP A 102 4.84 14.33 3.26
N PHE A 103 4.44 13.21 2.66
CA PHE A 103 4.13 11.97 3.34
C PHE A 103 4.95 10.80 2.80
N THR A 104 5.09 9.77 3.64
CA THR A 104 5.73 8.51 3.31
C THR A 104 4.96 7.35 3.92
N VAL A 105 5.16 6.17 3.36
CA VAL A 105 4.61 4.92 3.91
C VAL A 105 5.76 4.01 4.30
N GLU A 106 5.83 3.65 5.58
CA GLU A 106 6.70 2.57 6.06
C GLU A 106 5.92 1.25 6.03
N ILE A 107 6.61 0.16 5.65
CA ILE A 107 5.98 -1.14 5.39
C ILE A 107 6.61 -2.21 6.29
N LEU A 108 5.80 -2.82 7.14
CA LEU A 108 6.19 -3.93 8.00
C LEU A 108 5.45 -5.19 7.54
N GLY A 109 6.09 -5.94 6.64
CA GLY A 109 5.51 -7.12 5.99
C GLY A 109 5.89 -8.44 6.63
N GLY A 110 4.90 -9.24 7.01
CA GLY A 110 5.05 -10.61 7.49
C GLY A 110 5.27 -11.63 6.36
N ARG A 111 5.80 -12.80 6.74
CA ARG A 111 6.06 -13.93 5.84
C ARG A 111 5.08 -15.08 6.12
N GLY A 112 4.99 -16.02 5.20
CA GLY A 112 4.21 -17.24 5.37
C GLY A 112 2.84 -17.20 4.70
N LYS A 113 2.01 -18.21 5.02
CA LYS A 113 0.68 -18.42 4.40
C LYS A 113 -0.44 -17.60 5.03
N GLU A 114 -0.28 -17.26 6.30
CA GLU A 114 -1.15 -16.41 7.11
C GLU A 114 -0.24 -15.26 7.55
N ALA A 115 -0.26 -14.17 6.81
CA ALA A 115 0.65 -13.06 7.00
C ALA A 115 -0.10 -11.83 7.53
N VAL A 116 0.64 -10.93 8.15
CA VAL A 116 0.18 -9.60 8.53
C VAL A 116 1.07 -8.60 7.83
N VAL A 117 0.50 -7.56 7.25
CA VAL A 117 1.23 -6.38 6.79
C VAL A 117 0.71 -5.14 7.49
N VAL A 118 1.62 -4.32 8.00
CA VAL A 118 1.31 -3.02 8.57
C VAL A 118 1.88 -1.94 7.67
N PHE A 119 1.02 -1.05 7.19
CA PHE A 119 1.41 0.16 6.48
C PHE A 119 1.30 1.33 7.44
N VAL A 120 2.40 2.04 7.68
CA VAL A 120 2.44 3.23 8.52
C VAL A 120 2.51 4.44 7.61
N PHE A 121 1.39 5.11 7.43
CA PHE A 121 1.30 6.36 6.68
C PHE A 121 1.63 7.52 7.62
N GLY A 122 2.70 8.26 7.34
CA GLY A 122 3.20 9.31 8.22
C GLY A 122 3.86 10.45 7.44
N PRO A 123 4.25 11.54 8.12
CA PRO A 123 4.98 12.63 7.49
C PRO A 123 6.32 12.12 6.95
N ALA A 124 6.74 12.66 5.80
CA ALA A 124 8.06 12.40 5.24
C ALA A 124 9.11 12.82 6.27
N LYS A 125 10.03 11.91 6.60
CA LYS A 125 11.18 12.25 7.45
C LYS A 125 12.02 13.25 6.68
N MET A 126 12.01 14.53 7.08
CA MET A 126 13.09 15.44 6.70
C MET A 126 14.37 14.80 7.19
N ALA A 127 15.24 14.39 6.27
CA ALA A 127 16.59 14.03 6.62
C ALA A 127 17.16 15.24 7.37
N ASP A 128 17.66 15.01 8.58
CA ASP A 128 18.44 16.00 9.31
C ASP A 128 19.68 16.27 8.47
N VAL A 129 19.62 17.30 7.61
CA VAL A 129 20.74 17.66 6.74
C VAL A 129 21.80 18.27 7.63
N SER A 130 22.67 17.41 8.16
CA SER A 130 23.99 17.88 8.58
C SER A 130 24.70 18.42 7.32
N PRO A 131 25.19 19.67 7.32
CA PRO A 131 25.81 20.28 6.15
C PRO A 131 27.18 19.61 5.89
N GLY A 132 27.19 18.48 5.19
CA GLY A 132 28.40 17.72 4.91
C GLY A 132 28.31 16.69 3.78
N ASP A 133 27.26 15.88 3.71
CA ASP A 133 27.27 14.66 2.87
C ASP A 133 26.11 14.59 1.85
N ALA A 134 25.91 15.66 1.10
CA ALA A 134 24.80 15.83 0.16
C ALA A 134 24.96 15.07 -1.19
N VAL A 135 25.42 13.81 -1.20
CA VAL A 135 25.63 13.11 -2.49
C VAL A 135 24.94 11.74 -2.64
N TRP A 136 24.44 11.04 -1.60
CA TRP A 136 23.99 9.65 -1.84
C TRP A 136 22.68 9.15 -1.20
N ALA A 137 21.84 10.00 -0.58
CA ALA A 137 20.64 9.50 0.12
C ALA A 137 19.29 10.09 -0.34
N ALA A 138 19.16 10.48 -1.62
CA ALA A 138 17.87 10.86 -2.20
C ALA A 138 17.45 9.86 -3.29
N VAL A 139 17.09 8.64 -2.87
CA VAL A 139 16.15 7.81 -3.65
C VAL A 139 14.78 7.98 -2.98
N THR A 140 14.26 9.20 -3.04
CA THR A 140 12.83 9.43 -2.93
C THR A 140 12.26 9.12 -4.32
N ARG A 141 11.47 8.06 -4.43
CA ARG A 141 10.80 7.70 -5.68
C ARG A 141 9.99 8.91 -6.15
N ASN A 142 10.28 9.39 -7.35
CA ASN A 142 9.61 10.55 -7.93
C ASN A 142 8.11 10.26 -8.15
N PRO A 143 7.20 11.26 -8.14
CA PRO A 143 5.78 11.07 -8.45
C PRO A 143 5.50 10.39 -9.82
N VAL A 144 6.48 10.36 -10.72
CA VAL A 144 6.43 9.61 -12.00
C VAL A 144 6.54 8.09 -11.79
N GLU A 145 7.21 7.62 -10.73
CA GLU A 145 7.28 6.20 -10.36
C GLU A 145 5.98 5.69 -9.72
N CYS A 146 5.18 6.54 -9.08
CA CYS A 146 3.84 6.18 -8.62
C CYS A 146 2.96 5.72 -9.80
N ALA A 147 3.05 6.41 -10.95
CA ALA A 147 2.37 6.00 -12.18
C ALA A 147 2.97 4.73 -12.81
N LYS A 148 4.29 4.52 -12.70
CA LYS A 148 4.94 3.29 -13.21
C LYS A 148 4.74 2.08 -12.31
N SER A 149 4.63 2.24 -10.99
CA SER A 149 4.29 1.20 -10.01
C SER A 149 2.89 0.65 -10.25
N LEU A 150 1.93 1.55 -10.55
CA LEU A 150 0.57 1.18 -10.95
C LEU A 150 0.52 0.43 -12.30
N VAL A 151 1.46 0.70 -13.21
CA VAL A 151 1.52 0.08 -14.55
C VAL A 151 2.41 -1.17 -14.60
N GLY A 152 3.41 -1.25 -13.73
CA GLY A 152 4.43 -2.29 -13.65
C GLY A 152 4.19 -3.22 -12.49
N GLY A 153 3.06 -3.94 -12.51
CA GLY A 153 2.77 -4.99 -11.53
C GLY A 153 3.99 -5.88 -11.31
N PHE A 154 4.27 -6.21 -10.03
CA PHE A 154 5.45 -6.93 -9.56
C PHE A 154 6.01 -7.91 -10.60
N ASN A 155 7.07 -7.49 -11.29
CA ASN A 155 7.71 -8.33 -12.28
C ASN A 155 8.14 -9.65 -11.62
N ARG A 156 7.76 -10.76 -12.25
CA ARG A 156 8.14 -12.11 -11.86
C ARG A 156 9.52 -12.40 -12.44
N ASN A 157 10.51 -12.60 -11.58
CA ASN A 157 11.60 -13.54 -11.83
C ASN A 157 11.35 -14.76 -10.94
#